data_AF-A0A1I8PDN4-F1
#
_entry.id   AF-A0A1I8PDN4-F1
#
_cell.length_a   1.000
_cell.length_b   1.000
_cell.length_c   1.000
_cell.angle_alpha   90.00
_cell.angle_beta   90.00
_cell.angle_gamma   90.00
#
_symmetry.space_group_name_H-M   'P 1'
#
loop_
_entity.id
_entity.type
_entity.pdbx_description
1 polymer ?
#
loop_
_entity_poly.entity_id
_entity_poly.type
_entity_poly.pdbx_seq_one_letter_code
_entity_poly.pdbx_strand_id
1 'polypeptide(L)'
;MCCLFRLLCQHHQLGRKFAYCNRCSAAVAKLCLFFGVLLLNLSPASLQEIARESYLSELRMQELHNIAIRLEHSIDADKNPCESYFDYVCGRNRPLFSIMGHLPENPELIQLLTELQEDPEQFEAKQKLMDFFISCNSRKSLDDCYRETFEYFKPLFGYIISKNYFDKSRDELNTFLIILRDFIKQADVPNQRYRYQPIIDRLNTLKSSFNYPQTYFRSAELTKEYKPLKIYRESYQHNVKNLDVFLRRNSTFAQGTHKIALDWALYLYQSRHKPMAYYYATLSPHLWMSIYNRSEVREYEPQRIVQISECLKLPQFVNVLEEARNMTIIYIKSFKSAWTDYSNWLSTSSQNKIINSQENNILRQYKLDNEKLFFTLFGQNFCEFGRDLAESVFFVGMTHNMHFTNAYACAYRTERNYECV
;
A
#
# COMPACT_ATOMS: atom_id res chain seq x y z
N MET A 1 -63.76 -28.15 -14.98
CA MET A 1 -64.11 -29.31 -14.15
C MET A 1 -63.54 -29.07 -12.75
N CYS A 2 -64.37 -28.53 -11.85
CA CYS A 2 -64.97 -29.21 -10.68
C CYS A 2 -63.96 -29.36 -9.51
N CYS A 3 -64.09 -28.62 -8.39
CA CYS A 3 -65.05 -28.80 -7.28
C CYS A 3 -64.85 -30.17 -6.59
N LEU A 4 -64.86 -30.38 -5.26
CA LEU A 4 -65.05 -29.62 -4.02
C LEU A 4 -64.93 -30.67 -2.87
N PHE A 5 -65.14 -30.26 -1.60
CA PHE A 5 -65.36 -31.04 -0.35
C PHE A 5 -64.09 -31.48 0.39
N ARG A 6 -63.76 -31.05 1.62
CA ARG A 6 -64.45 -30.50 2.82
C ARG A 6 -65.35 -31.47 3.61
N LEU A 7 -64.89 -31.72 4.84
CA LEU A 7 -65.61 -31.97 6.12
C LEU A 7 -66.17 -33.38 6.41
N LEU A 8 -65.74 -33.97 7.54
CA LEU A 8 -66.51 -33.98 8.79
C LEU A 8 -65.75 -34.69 9.94
N CYS A 9 -65.68 -34.02 11.10
CA CYS A 9 -65.45 -34.64 12.41
C CYS A 9 -66.78 -35.18 12.96
N GLN A 10 -66.76 -36.30 13.69
CA GLN A 10 -67.75 -36.54 14.76
C GLN A 10 -67.25 -37.49 15.85
N HIS A 11 -67.58 -37.08 17.08
CA HIS A 11 -67.45 -37.75 18.38
C HIS A 11 -68.18 -39.11 18.46
N HIS A 12 -67.67 -40.04 19.28
CA HIS A 12 -68.21 -40.48 20.59
C HIS A 12 -67.86 -41.94 20.93
N GLN A 13 -67.14 -42.09 22.05
CA GLN A 13 -67.27 -43.02 23.18
C GLN A 13 -67.45 -44.56 23.06
N LEU A 14 -66.69 -45.18 23.98
CA LEU A 14 -67.02 -46.30 24.90
C LEU A 14 -66.90 -47.75 24.43
N GLY A 15 -66.01 -48.50 25.12
CA GLY A 15 -66.37 -49.84 25.61
C GLY A 15 -65.36 -50.98 25.47
N ARG A 16 -64.43 -51.08 26.44
CA ARG A 16 -63.94 -52.31 27.13
C ARG A 16 -63.49 -53.56 26.31
N LYS A 17 -62.23 -53.92 26.58
CA LYS A 17 -61.75 -55.15 27.28
C LYS A 17 -60.96 -56.23 26.49
N PHE A 18 -59.83 -56.60 27.13
CA PHE A 18 -59.02 -57.84 27.07
C PHE A 18 -58.23 -58.12 25.77
N ALA A 19 -56.94 -57.84 25.76
CA ALA A 19 -55.85 -58.71 26.26
C ALA A 19 -55.47 -59.78 25.24
N TYR A 20 -54.41 -59.52 24.48
CA TYR A 20 -53.38 -60.49 24.09
C TYR A 20 -52.26 -59.70 23.38
N CYS A 21 -51.05 -60.26 23.36
CA CYS A 21 -49.86 -59.79 22.62
C CYS A 21 -48.92 -58.78 23.29
N ASN A 22 -48.54 -59.08 24.53
CA ASN A 22 -47.36 -58.50 25.19
C ASN A 22 -46.02 -59.13 24.72
N ARG A 23 -45.85 -59.39 23.42
CA ARG A 23 -44.60 -59.97 22.86
C ARG A 23 -44.08 -59.32 21.57
N CYS A 24 -44.77 -58.35 20.97
CA CYS A 24 -44.28 -57.64 19.77
C CYS A 24 -43.54 -56.31 20.05
N SER A 25 -43.57 -55.79 21.28
CA SER A 25 -43.01 -54.46 21.58
C SER A 25 -41.47 -54.41 21.60
N ALA A 26 -40.79 -55.49 22.00
CA ALA A 26 -39.33 -55.49 22.12
C ALA A 26 -38.60 -55.66 20.76
N ALA A 27 -39.22 -56.34 19.78
CA ALA A 27 -38.63 -56.52 18.45
C ALA A 27 -38.75 -55.25 17.59
N VAL A 28 -39.88 -54.54 17.69
CA VAL A 28 -40.11 -53.28 16.96
C VAL A 28 -39.20 -52.16 17.50
N ALA A 29 -39.00 -52.10 18.82
CA ALA A 29 -38.10 -51.11 19.42
C ALA A 29 -36.63 -51.30 19.00
N LYS A 30 -36.16 -52.55 18.87
CA LYS A 30 -34.80 -52.83 18.39
C LYS A 30 -34.62 -52.54 16.89
N LEU A 31 -35.64 -52.79 16.07
CA LEU A 31 -35.58 -52.47 14.64
C LEU A 31 -35.56 -50.96 14.39
N CYS A 32 -36.34 -50.18 15.16
CA CYS A 32 -36.34 -48.72 15.07
C CYS A 32 -35.02 -48.09 15.55
N LEU A 33 -34.39 -48.64 16.59
CA LEU A 33 -33.07 -48.20 17.05
C LEU A 33 -31.98 -48.52 16.02
N PHE A 34 -32.04 -49.67 15.36
CA PHE A 34 -31.08 -50.04 14.32
C PHE A 34 -31.23 -49.16 13.07
N PHE A 35 -32.46 -48.86 12.63
CA PHE A 35 -32.70 -47.92 11.54
C PHE A 35 -32.36 -46.47 11.90
N GLY A 36 -32.58 -46.03 13.15
CA GLY A 36 -32.16 -44.71 13.62
C GLY A 36 -30.64 -44.54 13.59
N VAL A 37 -29.88 -45.56 14.01
CA VAL A 37 -28.41 -45.55 13.96
C VAL A 37 -27.89 -45.69 12.52
N LEU A 38 -28.53 -46.48 11.67
CA LEU A 38 -28.17 -46.57 10.24
C LEU A 38 -28.43 -45.25 9.51
N LEU A 39 -29.53 -44.55 9.81
CA LEU A 39 -29.87 -43.26 9.20
C LEU A 39 -28.97 -42.12 9.72
N LEU A 40 -28.48 -42.20 10.96
CA LEU A 40 -27.48 -41.27 11.48
C LEU A 40 -26.10 -41.50 10.83
N ASN A 41 -25.74 -42.74 10.51
CA ASN A 41 -24.48 -43.09 9.82
C ASN A 41 -24.54 -42.98 8.27
N LEU A 42 -25.72 -42.72 7.70
CA LEU A 42 -25.94 -42.51 6.25
C LEU A 42 -26.19 -41.04 5.90
N SER A 43 -26.02 -40.12 6.84
CA SER A 43 -25.80 -38.72 6.48
C SER A 43 -24.35 -38.60 6.01
N PRO A 44 -24.07 -38.38 4.71
CA PRO A 44 -22.79 -37.81 4.38
C PRO A 44 -22.82 -36.46 5.08
N ALA A 45 -22.01 -36.33 6.13
CA ALA A 45 -21.55 -35.03 6.55
C ALA A 45 -20.90 -34.42 5.31
N SER A 46 -21.69 -33.66 4.55
CA SER A 46 -21.20 -32.71 3.58
C SER A 46 -20.57 -31.58 4.39
N LEU A 47 -19.48 -31.89 5.09
CA LEU A 47 -18.29 -31.06 5.01
C LEU A 47 -17.83 -31.15 3.54
N GLN A 48 -18.59 -30.51 2.65
CA GLN A 48 -17.90 -29.68 1.68
C GLN A 48 -17.19 -28.65 2.56
N GLU A 49 -15.93 -28.95 2.91
CA GLU A 49 -14.92 -27.93 2.78
C GLU A 49 -15.15 -27.36 1.38
N ILE A 50 -15.96 -26.29 1.32
CA ILE A 50 -15.87 -25.34 0.23
C ILE A 50 -14.41 -24.98 0.30
N ALA A 51 -13.61 -25.53 -0.62
CA ALA A 51 -12.25 -25.10 -0.83
C ALA A 51 -12.37 -23.58 -0.92
N ARG A 52 -12.00 -22.89 0.17
CA ARG A 52 -11.93 -21.44 0.15
C ARG A 52 -10.80 -21.21 -0.84
N GLU A 53 -11.14 -20.93 -2.09
CA GLU A 53 -10.18 -20.39 -3.02
C GLU A 53 -9.60 -19.15 -2.31
N SER A 54 -8.37 -19.32 -1.82
CA SER A 54 -7.63 -18.21 -1.26
C SER A 54 -7.32 -17.32 -2.45
N TYR A 55 -7.92 -16.13 -2.48
CA TYR A 55 -7.58 -15.13 -3.49
C TYR A 55 -6.21 -14.50 -3.19
N LEU A 56 -5.61 -14.83 -2.03
CA LEU A 56 -4.27 -14.40 -1.64
C LEU A 56 -3.24 -15.49 -1.98
N SER A 57 -2.17 -15.08 -2.66
CA SER A 57 -0.99 -15.92 -2.84
C SER A 57 -0.24 -16.14 -1.51
N GLU A 58 0.55 -17.20 -1.41
CA GLU A 58 1.38 -17.46 -0.23
C GLU A 58 2.34 -16.30 0.07
N LEU A 59 2.95 -15.72 -0.97
CA LEU A 59 3.82 -14.56 -0.85
C LEU A 59 3.07 -13.34 -0.31
N ARG A 60 1.82 -13.13 -0.73
CA ARG A 60 0.95 -12.07 -0.19
C ARG A 60 0.64 -12.29 1.28
N MET A 61 0.34 -13.51 1.67
CA MET A 61 0.07 -13.85 3.07
C MET A 61 1.31 -13.64 3.94
N GLN A 62 2.47 -14.11 3.49
CA GLN A 62 3.75 -13.89 4.18
C GLN A 62 4.05 -12.38 4.32
N GLU A 63 3.81 -11.61 3.26
CA GLU A 63 4.06 -10.18 3.29
C GLU A 63 3.11 -9.41 4.23
N LEU A 64 1.87 -9.86 4.39
CA LEU A 64 0.95 -9.33 5.41
C LEU A 64 1.46 -9.57 6.83
N HIS A 65 2.03 -10.74 7.11
CA HIS A 65 2.67 -11.00 8.40
C HIS A 65 3.91 -10.12 8.60
N ASN A 66 4.77 -10.02 7.57
CA ASN A 66 5.99 -9.21 7.63
C ASN A 66 5.67 -7.73 7.88
N ILE A 67 4.73 -7.14 7.12
CA ILE A 67 4.37 -5.73 7.30
C ILE A 67 3.72 -5.48 8.67
N ALA A 68 2.92 -6.41 9.18
CA ALA A 68 2.31 -6.28 10.50
C ALA A 68 3.35 -6.26 11.63
N ILE A 69 4.30 -7.19 11.60
CA ILE A 69 5.42 -7.26 12.56
C ILE A 69 6.29 -6.00 12.46
N ARG A 70 6.65 -5.59 11.24
CA ARG A 70 7.44 -4.38 11.02
C ARG A 70 6.71 -3.14 11.53
N LEU A 71 5.39 -3.07 11.33
CA LEU A 71 4.58 -1.97 11.83
C LEU A 71 4.58 -1.90 13.34
N GLU A 72 4.38 -3.02 14.03
CA GLU A 72 4.45 -3.11 15.49
C GLU A 72 5.78 -2.57 16.04
N HIS A 73 6.89 -2.80 15.33
CA HIS A 73 8.20 -2.25 15.69
C HIS A 73 8.39 -0.78 15.30
N SER A 74 7.65 -0.27 14.32
CA SER A 74 7.75 1.11 13.83
C SER A 74 6.87 2.11 14.58
N ILE A 75 5.71 1.68 15.09
CA ILE A 75 4.76 2.52 15.82
C ILE A 75 5.05 2.52 17.32
N ASP A 76 4.76 3.63 17.99
CA ASP A 76 4.76 3.73 19.44
C ASP A 76 3.35 3.48 19.98
N ALA A 77 3.03 2.21 20.27
CA ALA A 77 1.71 1.80 20.75
C ALA A 77 1.36 2.35 22.15
N ASP A 78 2.33 2.91 22.88
CA ASP A 78 2.10 3.57 24.17
C ASP A 78 1.53 4.99 24.01
N LYS A 79 1.52 5.51 22.77
CA LYS A 79 0.99 6.82 22.42
C LYS A 79 -0.43 6.69 21.90
N ASN A 80 -1.31 7.57 22.36
CA ASN A 80 -2.67 7.62 21.89
C ASN A 80 -2.72 8.33 20.51
N PRO A 81 -3.12 7.64 19.43
CA PRO A 81 -3.18 8.23 18.08
C PRO A 81 -4.18 9.40 17.99
N CYS A 82 -5.15 9.47 18.90
CA CYS A 82 -6.13 10.55 18.97
C CYS A 82 -5.63 11.80 19.71
N GLU A 83 -4.52 11.70 20.45
CA GLU A 83 -3.92 12.82 21.20
C GLU A 83 -2.64 13.33 20.52
N SER A 84 -1.75 12.42 20.11
CA SER A 84 -0.61 12.75 19.26
C SER A 84 -0.40 11.65 18.24
N TYR A 85 -0.92 11.89 17.03
CA TYR A 85 -0.79 10.95 15.94
C TYR A 85 0.66 10.83 15.48
N PHE A 86 1.41 11.94 15.49
CA PHE A 86 2.83 11.92 15.13
C PHE A 86 3.63 11.01 16.04
N ASP A 87 3.45 11.12 17.36
CA ASP A 87 4.18 10.28 18.31
C ASP A 87 3.83 8.80 18.14
N TYR A 88 2.55 8.51 17.86
CA TYR A 88 2.11 7.16 17.56
C TYR A 88 2.78 6.58 16.31
N VAL A 89 2.78 7.29 15.16
CA VAL A 89 3.32 6.73 13.90
C VAL A 89 4.84 6.89 13.72
N CYS A 90 5.46 7.87 14.39
CA CYS A 90 6.85 8.28 14.18
C CYS A 90 7.72 8.20 15.45
N GLY A 91 7.15 7.97 16.63
CA GLY A 91 7.86 8.07 17.93
C GLY A 91 9.06 7.13 18.07
N ARG A 92 9.07 5.99 17.35
CA ARG A 92 10.20 5.05 17.34
C ARG A 92 11.27 5.37 16.29
N ASN A 93 11.07 6.40 15.46
CA ASN A 93 11.99 6.83 14.39
C ASN A 93 12.39 5.69 13.44
N ARG A 94 11.42 4.84 13.07
CA ARG A 94 11.59 3.70 12.17
C ARG A 94 10.46 3.61 11.13
N PRO A 95 10.15 4.69 10.39
CA PRO A 95 9.08 4.64 9.40
C PRO A 95 9.38 3.54 8.36
N LEU A 96 8.37 2.77 7.98
CA LEU A 96 8.55 1.72 6.98
C LEU A 96 8.64 2.28 5.55
N PHE A 97 8.30 3.56 5.39
CA PHE A 97 8.27 4.26 4.14
C PHE A 97 8.54 5.75 4.37
N SER A 98 9.32 6.36 3.48
CA SER A 98 9.47 7.83 3.38
C SER A 98 9.29 8.25 1.92
N ILE A 99 8.66 9.40 1.73
CA ILE A 99 8.51 10.07 0.43
C ILE A 99 9.85 10.58 -0.12
N MET A 100 10.82 10.91 0.74
CA MET A 100 12.13 11.43 0.31
C MET A 100 13.11 10.36 -0.17
N GLY A 101 12.81 9.07 0.01
CA GLY A 101 13.65 8.02 -0.52
C GLY A 101 13.22 6.61 -0.14
N HIS A 102 13.03 5.78 -1.17
CA HIS A 102 12.95 4.33 -1.04
C HIS A 102 14.34 3.76 -0.81
N LEU A 103 14.65 3.41 0.44
CA LEU A 103 15.84 2.63 0.77
C LEU A 103 15.39 1.21 1.13
N PRO A 104 15.73 0.19 0.32
CA PRO A 104 15.46 -1.20 0.66
C PRO A 104 16.10 -1.54 2.01
N GLU A 105 15.52 -2.52 2.70
CA GLU A 105 16.11 -2.97 3.96
C GLU A 105 17.47 -3.62 3.71
N ASN A 106 18.36 -3.65 4.72
CA ASN A 106 19.71 -4.21 4.55
C ASN A 106 19.70 -5.62 3.94
N PRO A 107 18.82 -6.58 4.33
CA PRO A 107 18.75 -7.89 3.69
C PRO A 107 18.43 -7.81 2.19
N GLU A 108 17.53 -6.90 1.79
CA GLU A 108 17.19 -6.68 0.38
C GLU A 108 18.36 -6.04 -0.38
N LEU A 109 19.08 -5.11 0.24
CA LEU A 109 20.29 -4.51 -0.35
C LEU A 109 21.39 -5.55 -0.57
N ILE A 110 21.59 -6.44 0.40
CA ILE A 110 22.54 -7.56 0.29
C ILE A 110 22.13 -8.47 -0.87
N GLN A 111 20.85 -8.84 -0.94
CA GLN A 111 20.32 -9.68 -2.01
C GLN A 111 20.52 -9.03 -3.38
N LEU A 112 20.12 -7.77 -3.55
CA LEU A 112 20.25 -7.05 -4.81
C LEU A 112 21.70 -6.89 -5.25
N LEU A 113 22.62 -6.60 -4.31
CA LEU A 113 24.04 -6.51 -4.62
C LEU A 113 24.59 -7.88 -5.06
N THR A 114 24.18 -8.94 -4.38
CA THR A 114 24.58 -10.32 -4.72
C THR A 114 24.08 -10.70 -6.11
N GLU A 115 22.80 -10.46 -6.41
CA GLU A 115 22.23 -10.70 -7.74
C GLU A 115 22.94 -9.89 -8.82
N LEU A 116 23.25 -8.62 -8.54
CA LEU A 116 23.99 -7.78 -9.48
C LEU A 116 25.41 -8.31 -9.70
N GLN A 117 26.09 -8.79 -8.66
CA GLN A 117 27.43 -9.37 -8.74
C GLN A 117 27.44 -10.67 -9.54
N GLU A 118 26.45 -11.55 -9.32
CA GLU A 118 26.30 -12.84 -9.97
C GLU A 118 25.75 -12.74 -11.40
N ASP A 119 25.18 -11.58 -11.77
CA ASP A 119 24.64 -11.37 -13.10
C ASP A 119 25.72 -11.56 -14.19
N PRO A 120 25.47 -12.41 -15.22
CA PRO A 120 26.47 -12.75 -16.22
C PRO A 120 26.83 -11.57 -17.14
N GLU A 121 25.98 -10.54 -17.21
CA GLU A 121 26.27 -9.36 -18.01
C GLU A 121 27.36 -8.53 -17.31
N GLN A 122 28.50 -8.41 -17.97
CA GLN A 122 29.65 -7.66 -17.45
C GLN A 122 29.69 -6.28 -18.10
N PHE A 123 29.72 -5.24 -17.26
CA PHE A 123 29.87 -3.87 -17.71
C PHE A 123 30.62 -3.01 -16.69
N GLU A 124 31.34 -1.99 -17.18
CA GLU A 124 32.31 -1.20 -16.42
C GLU A 124 31.72 -0.60 -15.13
N ALA A 125 30.46 -0.19 -15.17
CA ALA A 125 29.80 0.41 -14.01
C ALA A 125 29.68 -0.59 -12.83
N LYS A 126 29.50 -1.89 -13.08
CA LYS A 126 29.49 -2.92 -12.02
C LYS A 126 30.82 -2.97 -11.29
N GLN A 127 31.93 -2.94 -12.03
CA GLN A 127 33.26 -2.95 -11.43
C GLN A 127 33.48 -1.69 -10.59
N LYS A 128 33.08 -0.51 -11.07
CA LYS A 128 33.15 0.76 -10.32
C LYS A 128 32.34 0.73 -9.03
N LEU A 129 31.15 0.13 -9.07
CA LEU A 129 30.33 -0.10 -7.87
C LEU A 129 31.09 -0.98 -6.87
N MET A 130 31.65 -2.11 -7.32
CA MET A 130 32.37 -3.03 -6.43
C MET A 130 33.63 -2.39 -5.84
N ASP A 131 34.40 -1.64 -6.63
CA ASP A 131 35.58 -0.92 -6.13
C ASP A 131 35.19 0.16 -5.11
N PHE A 132 34.04 0.83 -5.31
CA PHE A 132 33.50 1.75 -4.33
C PHE A 132 33.11 1.03 -3.03
N PHE A 133 32.34 -0.06 -3.12
CA PHE A 133 31.93 -0.86 -1.95
C PHE A 133 33.15 -1.32 -1.14
N ILE A 134 34.18 -1.83 -1.82
CA ILE A 134 35.43 -2.27 -1.17
C ILE A 134 36.16 -1.09 -0.50
N SER A 135 36.24 0.05 -1.19
CA SER A 135 36.84 1.25 -0.60
C SER A 135 36.07 1.73 0.63
N CYS A 136 34.74 1.68 0.61
CA CYS A 136 33.87 2.03 1.73
C CYS A 136 34.10 1.11 2.92
N ASN A 137 34.13 -0.20 2.68
CA ASN A 137 34.26 -1.21 3.73
C ASN A 137 35.64 -1.15 4.44
N SER A 138 36.62 -0.43 3.86
CA SER A 138 37.87 -0.12 4.54
C SER A 138 37.77 1.00 5.59
N ARG A 139 36.63 1.72 5.64
CA ARG A 139 36.41 2.93 6.47
C ARG A 139 35.13 2.90 7.29
N LYS A 140 34.08 2.22 6.84
CA LYS A 140 32.75 2.21 7.45
C LYS A 140 32.28 0.78 7.72
N SER A 141 31.18 0.66 8.46
CA SER A 141 30.56 -0.65 8.70
C SER A 141 30.00 -1.23 7.40
N LEU A 142 29.84 -2.56 7.35
CA LEU A 142 29.23 -3.23 6.20
C LEU A 142 27.84 -2.68 5.88
N ASP A 143 27.01 -2.47 6.91
CA ASP A 143 25.65 -1.93 6.77
C ASP A 143 25.65 -0.53 6.14
N ASP A 144 26.54 0.35 6.59
CA ASP A 144 26.68 1.69 6.00
C ASP A 144 27.11 1.60 4.54
N CYS A 145 28.01 0.67 4.21
CA CYS A 145 28.50 0.51 2.85
C CYS A 145 27.47 -0.07 1.89
N TYR A 146 26.59 -0.97 2.33
CA TYR A 146 25.45 -1.39 1.52
C TYR A 146 24.54 -0.20 1.19
N ARG A 147 24.23 0.63 2.18
CA ARG A 147 23.37 1.82 2.01
C ARG A 147 23.99 2.85 1.10
N GLU A 148 25.25 3.23 1.33
CA GLU A 148 25.93 4.23 0.50
C GLU A 148 26.16 3.74 -0.92
N THR A 149 26.52 2.47 -1.10
CA THR A 149 26.70 1.90 -2.44
C THR A 149 25.37 1.90 -3.19
N PHE A 150 24.27 1.56 -2.52
CA PHE A 150 22.94 1.71 -3.07
C PHE A 150 22.65 3.15 -3.48
N GLU A 151 22.84 4.12 -2.58
CA GLU A 151 22.55 5.52 -2.84
C GLU A 151 23.34 6.09 -4.04
N TYR A 152 24.63 5.76 -4.15
CA TYR A 152 25.48 6.27 -5.22
C TYR A 152 25.30 5.57 -6.57
N PHE A 153 24.85 4.31 -6.55
CA PHE A 153 24.73 3.50 -7.76
C PHE A 153 23.30 2.98 -8.01
N LYS A 154 22.27 3.65 -7.48
CA LYS A 154 20.84 3.28 -7.66
C LYS A 154 20.47 2.82 -9.07
N PRO A 155 20.93 3.47 -10.17
CA PRO A 155 20.65 2.99 -11.54
C PRO A 155 21.04 1.54 -11.82
N LEU A 156 22.12 1.04 -11.22
CA LEU A 156 22.56 -0.36 -11.37
C LEU A 156 21.62 -1.31 -10.62
N PHE A 157 21.08 -0.87 -9.49
CA PHE A 157 20.01 -1.59 -8.78
C PHE A 157 18.71 -1.56 -9.59
N GLY A 158 18.38 -0.44 -10.23
CA GLY A 158 17.27 -0.33 -11.18
C GLY A 158 17.38 -1.33 -12.35
N TYR A 159 18.59 -1.51 -12.89
CA TYR A 159 18.88 -2.54 -13.90
C TYR A 159 18.55 -3.94 -13.40
N ILE A 160 19.16 -4.39 -12.30
CA ILE A 160 18.94 -5.77 -11.84
C ILE A 160 17.49 -5.99 -11.41
N ILE A 161 16.85 -4.98 -10.83
CA ILE A 161 15.42 -5.01 -10.48
C ILE A 161 14.57 -5.21 -11.73
N SER A 162 14.76 -4.35 -12.75
CA SER A 162 13.96 -4.41 -13.96
C SER A 162 14.13 -5.73 -14.71
N LYS A 163 15.36 -6.26 -14.76
CA LYS A 163 15.72 -7.51 -15.41
C LYS A 163 15.13 -8.73 -14.68
N ASN A 164 15.29 -8.81 -13.36
CA ASN A 164 14.95 -10.02 -12.61
C ASN A 164 13.48 -10.06 -12.18
N TYR A 165 12.87 -8.91 -11.92
CA TYR A 165 11.59 -8.85 -11.23
C TYR A 165 10.43 -8.37 -12.10
N PHE A 166 10.64 -7.46 -13.05
CA PHE A 166 9.52 -6.95 -13.86
C PHE A 166 9.17 -7.82 -15.05
N ASP A 167 10.15 -8.50 -15.65
CA ASP A 167 9.86 -9.47 -16.72
C ASP A 167 9.15 -10.73 -16.18
N LYS A 168 9.32 -11.05 -14.89
CA LYS A 168 8.76 -12.25 -14.24
C LYS A 168 7.52 -11.98 -13.39
N SER A 169 7.39 -10.81 -12.75
CA SER A 169 6.29 -10.45 -11.85
C SER A 169 5.25 -9.57 -12.55
N ARG A 170 4.50 -10.18 -13.48
CA ARG A 170 3.45 -9.48 -14.24
C ARG A 170 2.36 -8.91 -13.33
N ASP A 171 2.03 -9.58 -12.23
CA ASP A 171 0.88 -9.21 -11.40
C ASP A 171 1.07 -7.91 -10.62
N GLU A 172 2.28 -7.66 -10.09
CA GLU A 172 2.60 -6.41 -9.39
C GLU A 172 2.67 -5.23 -10.35
N LEU A 173 3.34 -5.42 -11.49
CA LEU A 173 3.37 -4.41 -12.55
C LEU A 173 1.96 -4.11 -13.06
N ASN A 174 1.13 -5.13 -13.27
CA ASN A 174 -0.27 -4.96 -13.69
C ASN A 174 -1.09 -4.20 -12.64
N THR A 175 -0.97 -4.58 -11.36
CA THR A 175 -1.65 -3.90 -10.24
C THR A 175 -1.32 -2.41 -10.23
N PHE A 176 -0.05 -2.11 -10.32
CA PHE A 176 0.45 -0.75 -10.37
C PHE A 176 -0.04 0.03 -11.62
N LEU A 177 0.01 -0.59 -12.81
CA LEU A 177 -0.48 0.03 -14.04
C LEU A 177 -2.00 0.24 -14.02
N ILE A 178 -2.76 -0.61 -13.33
CA ILE A 178 -4.20 -0.43 -13.09
C ILE A 178 -4.43 0.79 -12.21
N ILE A 179 -3.74 0.89 -11.06
CA ILE A 179 -3.84 2.06 -10.16
C ILE A 179 -3.52 3.34 -10.93
N LEU A 180 -2.45 3.36 -11.71
CA LEU A 180 -2.05 4.53 -12.50
C LEU A 180 -3.08 4.87 -13.59
N ARG A 181 -3.64 3.85 -14.25
CA ARG A 181 -4.69 4.05 -15.26
C ARG A 181 -5.97 4.62 -14.65
N ASP A 182 -6.40 4.06 -13.53
CA ASP A 182 -7.61 4.51 -12.83
C ASP A 182 -7.43 5.92 -12.28
N PHE A 183 -6.24 6.22 -11.73
CA PHE A 183 -5.86 7.57 -11.33
C PHE A 183 -5.95 8.56 -12.51
N ILE A 184 -5.31 8.25 -13.65
CA ILE A 184 -5.33 9.12 -14.84
C ILE A 184 -6.76 9.35 -15.31
N LYS A 185 -7.58 8.30 -15.36
CA LYS A 185 -8.99 8.40 -15.76
C LYS A 185 -9.79 9.31 -14.83
N GLN A 186 -9.55 9.23 -13.53
CA GLN A 186 -10.22 10.08 -12.54
C GLN A 186 -9.77 11.53 -12.61
N ALA A 187 -8.48 11.77 -12.82
CA ALA A 187 -7.93 13.12 -12.95
C ALA A 187 -8.32 13.81 -14.27
N ASP A 188 -8.64 13.04 -15.32
CA ASP A 188 -9.03 13.53 -16.67
C ASP A 188 -10.55 13.80 -16.82
N VAL A 189 -11.35 13.70 -15.74
CA VAL A 189 -12.81 13.87 -15.84
C VAL A 189 -13.19 15.30 -16.27
N PRO A 190 -13.91 15.50 -17.41
CA PRO A 190 -14.13 16.80 -18.08
C PRO A 190 -14.84 17.91 -17.29
N ASN A 191 -15.44 17.57 -16.14
CA ASN A 191 -16.17 18.48 -15.25
C ASN A 191 -15.32 18.98 -14.08
N GLN A 192 -14.09 18.48 -13.92
CA GLN A 192 -13.14 19.04 -12.96
C GLN A 192 -12.29 20.10 -13.65
N ARG A 193 -11.91 21.16 -12.91
CA ARG A 193 -11.17 22.34 -13.41
C ARG A 193 -9.78 22.02 -14.01
N TYR A 194 -9.35 20.75 -14.01
CA TYR A 194 -8.01 20.30 -14.42
C TYR A 194 -7.81 20.17 -15.93
N ARG A 195 -8.65 20.84 -16.75
CA ARG A 195 -8.85 20.57 -18.19
C ARG A 195 -7.61 20.60 -19.09
N TYR A 196 -6.48 21.14 -18.63
CA TYR A 196 -5.21 21.07 -19.35
C TYR A 196 -4.03 21.03 -18.38
N GLN A 197 -3.82 19.89 -17.72
CA GLN A 197 -2.58 19.72 -16.97
C GLN A 197 -1.56 18.90 -17.77
N PRO A 198 -0.41 19.47 -18.18
CA PRO A 198 0.72 18.74 -18.79
C PRO A 198 1.21 17.54 -17.97
N ILE A 199 0.81 17.46 -16.71
CA ILE A 199 1.10 16.31 -15.85
C ILE A 199 0.31 15.07 -16.25
N ILE A 200 -0.93 15.18 -16.76
CA ILE A 200 -1.72 14.03 -17.22
C ILE A 200 -1.08 13.43 -18.47
N ASP A 201 -0.65 14.26 -19.42
CA ASP A 201 0.11 13.81 -20.59
C ASP A 201 1.44 13.16 -20.19
N ARG A 202 2.13 13.76 -19.20
CA ARG A 202 3.35 13.18 -18.64
C ARG A 202 3.08 11.84 -17.97
N LEU A 203 2.01 11.70 -17.20
CA LEU A 203 1.63 10.44 -16.55
C LEU A 203 1.19 9.39 -17.57
N ASN A 204 0.52 9.78 -18.65
CA ASN A 204 0.22 8.88 -19.77
C ASN A 204 1.47 8.41 -20.51
N THR A 205 2.42 9.32 -20.72
CA THR A 205 3.73 8.98 -21.29
C THR A 205 4.49 8.03 -20.37
N LEU A 206 4.55 8.34 -19.08
CA LEU A 206 5.18 7.49 -18.06
C LEU A 206 4.51 6.11 -17.98
N LYS A 207 3.17 6.03 -17.98
CA LYS A 207 2.44 4.76 -18.03
C LYS A 207 2.90 3.89 -19.20
N SER A 208 3.05 4.48 -20.38
CA SER A 208 3.55 3.78 -21.57
C SER A 208 5.01 3.34 -21.40
N SER A 209 5.85 4.19 -20.81
CA SER A 209 7.24 3.90 -20.48
C SER A 209 7.41 2.72 -19.51
N PHE A 210 6.52 2.58 -18.53
CA PHE A 210 6.55 1.50 -17.53
C PHE A 210 5.98 0.17 -18.02
N ASN A 211 5.42 0.10 -19.23
CA ASN A 211 5.18 -1.22 -19.84
C ASN A 211 6.51 -1.93 -20.15
N TYR A 212 7.60 -1.17 -20.31
CA TYR A 212 8.92 -1.68 -20.65
C TYR A 212 10.02 -0.97 -19.83
N PRO A 213 10.05 -1.13 -18.49
CA PRO A 213 11.00 -0.46 -17.62
C PRO A 213 12.48 -0.76 -17.96
N GLN A 214 12.76 -1.94 -18.51
CA GLN A 214 14.09 -2.36 -18.98
C GLN A 214 14.68 -1.43 -20.07
N THR A 215 13.85 -0.63 -20.73
CA THR A 215 14.32 0.36 -21.72
C THR A 215 15.14 1.49 -21.08
N TYR A 216 14.96 1.76 -19.79
CA TYR A 216 15.66 2.84 -19.07
C TYR A 216 16.95 2.39 -18.39
N PHE A 217 17.19 1.08 -18.31
CA PHE A 217 18.30 0.52 -17.54
C PHE A 217 19.15 -0.41 -18.38
N ARG A 218 19.47 -0.05 -19.61
CA ARG A 218 20.30 -0.92 -20.46
C ARG A 218 21.76 -0.87 -20.02
N SER A 219 22.43 -2.02 -19.99
CA SER A 219 23.85 -2.15 -19.63
C SER A 219 24.77 -1.22 -20.45
N ALA A 220 24.53 -1.10 -21.75
CA ALA A 220 25.27 -0.22 -22.64
C ALA A 220 25.11 1.27 -22.27
N GLU A 221 23.90 1.67 -21.87
CA GLU A 221 23.59 3.03 -21.46
C GLU A 221 24.19 3.33 -20.09
N LEU A 222 24.10 2.39 -19.14
CA LEU A 222 24.76 2.50 -17.84
C LEU A 222 26.29 2.55 -17.98
N THR A 223 26.87 1.78 -18.90
CA THR A 223 28.31 1.87 -19.19
C THR A 223 28.67 3.28 -19.66
N LYS A 224 27.91 3.83 -20.60
CA LYS A 224 28.12 5.19 -21.12
C LYS A 224 27.96 6.26 -20.04
N GLU A 225 26.93 6.13 -19.21
CA GLU A 225 26.60 7.01 -18.09
C GLU A 225 27.76 7.09 -17.08
N TYR A 226 28.28 5.94 -16.67
CA TYR A 226 29.34 5.86 -15.64
C TYR A 226 30.77 5.92 -16.20
N LYS A 227 30.95 5.93 -17.52
CA LYS A 227 32.27 6.03 -18.18
C LYS A 227 33.16 7.18 -17.63
N PRO A 228 32.68 8.43 -17.47
CA PRO A 228 33.53 9.53 -17.00
C PRO A 228 33.88 9.44 -15.50
N LEU A 229 33.16 8.65 -14.71
CA LEU A 229 33.38 8.52 -13.28
C LEU A 229 34.66 7.70 -13.03
N LYS A 230 35.56 8.23 -12.18
CA LYS A 230 36.75 7.50 -11.71
C LYS A 230 36.54 7.06 -10.26
N ILE A 231 36.70 5.77 -10.02
CA ILE A 231 36.65 5.14 -8.70
C ILE A 231 38.00 4.50 -8.41
N TYR A 232 38.52 4.72 -7.21
CA TYR A 232 39.80 4.27 -6.70
C TYR A 232 39.56 3.34 -5.51
N ARG A 233 39.87 2.07 -5.66
CA ARG A 233 39.60 1.04 -4.63
C ARG A 233 40.26 1.36 -3.29
N GLU A 234 41.40 2.04 -3.33
CA GLU A 234 42.23 2.43 -2.20
C GLU A 234 41.77 3.72 -1.50
N SER A 235 40.84 4.49 -2.08
CA SER A 235 40.53 5.84 -1.58
C SER A 235 39.04 6.18 -1.56
N TYR A 236 38.39 5.82 -0.46
CA TYR A 236 36.99 6.16 -0.18
C TYR A 236 36.66 7.66 -0.28
N GLN A 237 37.43 8.55 0.35
CA GLN A 237 37.11 9.99 0.37
C GLN A 237 37.12 10.62 -1.03
N HIS A 238 38.09 10.25 -1.89
CA HIS A 238 38.11 10.70 -3.27
C HIS A 238 36.90 10.17 -4.05
N ASN A 239 36.49 8.92 -3.81
CA ASN A 239 35.33 8.33 -4.48
C ASN A 239 34.05 9.07 -4.12
N VAL A 240 33.80 9.32 -2.83
CA VAL A 240 32.64 10.10 -2.37
C VAL A 240 32.57 11.46 -3.07
N LYS A 241 33.70 12.20 -3.09
CA LYS A 241 33.76 13.50 -3.75
C LYS A 241 33.49 13.41 -5.26
N ASN A 242 34.06 12.40 -5.94
CA ASN A 242 33.85 12.20 -7.37
C ASN A 242 32.40 11.83 -7.67
N LEU A 243 31.79 10.97 -6.86
CA LEU A 243 30.41 10.54 -6.97
C LEU A 243 29.44 11.71 -6.73
N ASP A 244 29.65 12.51 -5.69
CA ASP A 244 28.83 13.69 -5.42
C ASP A 244 28.84 14.67 -6.60
N VAL A 245 30.02 14.92 -7.19
CA VAL A 245 30.15 15.79 -8.37
C VAL A 245 29.47 15.17 -9.58
N PHE A 246 29.68 13.87 -9.81
CA PHE A 246 29.08 13.14 -10.92
C PHE A 246 27.55 13.15 -10.85
N LEU A 247 26.96 12.80 -9.71
CA LEU A 247 25.51 12.79 -9.53
C LEU A 247 24.89 14.16 -9.75
N ARG A 248 25.53 15.24 -9.26
CA ARG A 248 25.00 16.60 -9.38
C ARG A 248 25.06 17.17 -10.79
N ARG A 249 26.09 16.81 -11.57
CA ARG A 249 26.40 17.50 -12.85
C ARG A 249 26.20 16.63 -14.08
N ASN A 250 26.43 15.33 -13.95
CA ASN A 250 26.61 14.45 -15.09
C ASN A 250 25.55 13.35 -15.17
N SER A 251 24.89 13.01 -14.05
CA SER A 251 23.98 11.88 -14.06
C SER A 251 22.63 12.21 -14.70
N THR A 252 22.25 11.42 -15.70
CA THR A 252 20.93 11.46 -16.33
C THR A 252 19.82 10.95 -15.40
N PHE A 253 20.17 10.17 -14.38
CA PHE A 253 19.25 9.63 -13.37
C PHE A 253 19.03 10.57 -12.17
N ALA A 254 19.71 11.72 -12.13
CA ALA A 254 19.49 12.73 -11.08
C ALA A 254 18.23 13.58 -11.32
N GLN A 255 17.72 13.64 -12.56
CA GLN A 255 16.56 14.45 -12.94
C GLN A 255 15.83 13.91 -14.18
N GLY A 256 14.61 14.39 -14.42
CA GLY A 256 13.85 14.05 -15.63
C GLY A 256 13.25 12.65 -15.62
N THR A 257 13.04 12.07 -16.81
CA THR A 257 12.31 10.80 -16.98
C THR A 257 13.07 9.59 -16.45
N HIS A 258 14.41 9.56 -16.57
CA HIS A 258 15.23 8.45 -16.04
C HIS A 258 15.19 8.37 -14.52
N LYS A 259 15.21 9.53 -13.83
CA LYS A 259 14.98 9.59 -12.39
C LYS A 259 13.62 9.01 -12.01
N ILE A 260 12.56 9.43 -12.70
CA ILE A 260 11.21 8.93 -12.44
C ILE A 260 11.15 7.42 -12.69
N ALA A 261 11.71 6.93 -13.79
CA ALA A 261 11.78 5.49 -14.05
C ALA A 261 12.49 4.73 -12.92
N LEU A 262 13.58 5.29 -12.38
CA LEU A 262 14.34 4.72 -11.27
C LEU A 262 13.55 4.71 -9.96
N ASP A 263 13.03 5.86 -9.53
CA ASP A 263 12.30 5.98 -8.27
C ASP A 263 11.11 5.01 -8.23
N TRP A 264 10.41 4.86 -9.36
CA TRP A 264 9.25 3.98 -9.45
C TRP A 264 9.63 2.51 -9.62
N ALA A 265 10.75 2.18 -10.27
CA ALA A 265 11.28 0.82 -10.28
C ALA A 265 11.64 0.37 -8.86
N LEU A 266 12.26 1.24 -8.08
CA LEU A 266 12.55 0.98 -6.66
C LEU A 266 11.26 0.82 -5.85
N TYR A 267 10.30 1.72 -6.03
CA TYR A 267 8.99 1.63 -5.39
C TYR A 267 8.30 0.28 -5.68
N LEU A 268 8.22 -0.09 -6.96
CA LEU A 268 7.60 -1.34 -7.42
C LEU A 268 8.25 -2.58 -6.83
N TYR A 269 9.58 -2.59 -6.72
CA TYR A 269 10.31 -3.66 -6.08
C TYR A 269 9.94 -3.79 -4.59
N GLN A 270 9.85 -2.68 -3.87
CA GLN A 270 9.48 -2.68 -2.45
C GLN A 270 7.99 -2.94 -2.21
N SER A 271 7.14 -2.64 -3.19
CA SER A 271 5.70 -2.82 -3.09
C SER A 271 5.23 -4.22 -3.45
N ARG A 272 6.13 -5.12 -3.85
CA ARG A 272 5.79 -6.50 -4.22
C ARG A 272 5.02 -7.16 -3.10
N HIS A 273 3.90 -7.76 -3.46
CA HIS A 273 3.01 -8.49 -2.58
C HIS A 273 2.41 -7.65 -1.45
N LYS A 274 2.47 -6.30 -1.51
CA LYS A 274 1.90 -5.41 -0.49
C LYS A 274 0.42 -5.07 -0.70
N PRO A 275 -0.39 -4.96 0.36
CA PRO A 275 -1.59 -4.16 0.47
C PRO A 275 -2.13 -3.39 -0.71
N MET A 276 -3.39 -3.51 -1.15
CA MET A 276 -3.96 -2.35 -1.85
C MET A 276 -4.00 -1.13 -0.92
N ALA A 277 -4.24 -1.34 0.38
CA ALA A 277 -4.09 -0.32 1.42
C ALA A 277 -2.67 0.30 1.47
N TYR A 278 -1.63 -0.45 1.10
CA TYR A 278 -0.27 0.09 0.98
C TYR A 278 -0.19 1.06 -0.21
N TYR A 279 -0.52 0.59 -1.42
CA TYR A 279 -0.43 1.42 -2.63
C TYR A 279 -1.24 2.72 -2.53
N TYR A 280 -2.48 2.66 -2.02
CA TYR A 280 -3.29 3.86 -1.90
C TYR A 280 -2.85 4.79 -0.76
N ALA A 281 -2.07 4.34 0.21
CA ALA A 281 -1.52 5.18 1.27
C ALA A 281 -0.15 5.79 0.91
N THR A 282 0.62 5.14 0.04
CA THR A 282 2.02 5.53 -0.26
C THR A 282 2.22 6.07 -1.68
N LEU A 283 1.34 5.76 -2.64
CA LEU A 283 1.47 6.24 -4.03
C LEU A 283 0.40 7.27 -4.38
N SER A 284 -0.88 6.93 -4.19
CA SER A 284 -2.00 7.79 -4.61
C SER A 284 -1.92 9.22 -4.03
N PRO A 285 -1.57 9.45 -2.75
CA PRO A 285 -1.47 10.80 -2.20
C PRO A 285 -0.46 11.66 -2.97
N HIS A 286 0.68 11.10 -3.38
CA HIS A 286 1.72 11.83 -4.11
C HIS A 286 1.32 12.14 -5.55
N LEU A 287 0.56 11.26 -6.19
CA LEU A 287 -0.01 11.55 -7.51
C LEU A 287 -0.96 12.73 -7.42
N TRP A 288 -1.91 12.70 -6.47
CA TRP A 288 -2.84 13.81 -6.25
C TRP A 288 -2.14 15.09 -5.81
N MET A 289 -1.12 15.02 -4.96
CA MET A 289 -0.32 16.19 -4.57
C MET A 289 0.30 16.84 -5.80
N SER A 290 0.75 16.07 -6.77
CA SER A 290 1.38 16.60 -7.98
C SER A 290 0.37 17.33 -8.89
N ILE A 291 -0.89 16.86 -8.94
CA ILE A 291 -2.01 17.52 -9.61
C ILE A 291 -2.36 18.82 -8.90
N TYR A 292 -2.63 18.74 -7.59
CA TYR A 292 -3.10 19.87 -6.79
C TYR A 292 -2.02 20.93 -6.59
N ASN A 293 -0.75 20.56 -6.42
CA ASN A 293 0.33 21.56 -6.36
C ASN A 293 0.40 22.38 -7.64
N ARG A 294 0.06 21.83 -8.80
CA ARG A 294 -0.01 22.63 -10.04
C ARG A 294 -1.27 23.46 -10.15
N SER A 295 -2.45 22.90 -9.94
CA SER A 295 -3.71 23.67 -10.05
C SER A 295 -3.83 24.72 -8.94
N GLU A 296 -3.50 24.36 -7.70
CA GLU A 296 -3.68 25.23 -6.53
C GLU A 296 -2.57 26.28 -6.39
N VAL A 297 -1.37 26.08 -6.96
CA VAL A 297 -0.33 27.13 -6.91
C VAL A 297 -0.34 28.02 -8.16
N ARG A 298 -0.79 27.53 -9.33
CA ARG A 298 -0.70 28.30 -10.59
C ARG A 298 -2.00 28.92 -11.07
N GLU A 299 -3.17 28.44 -10.66
CA GLU A 299 -4.47 28.87 -11.22
C GLU A 299 -5.33 29.66 -10.20
N TYR A 300 -4.74 30.24 -9.15
CA TYR A 300 -5.49 30.64 -7.96
C TYR A 300 -6.21 32.00 -7.95
N GLU A 301 -7.39 32.01 -7.31
CA GLU A 301 -8.12 33.15 -6.76
C GLU A 301 -7.95 33.19 -5.22
N PRO A 302 -7.07 34.05 -4.65
CA PRO A 302 -6.68 34.03 -3.23
C PRO A 302 -7.84 34.01 -2.22
N GLN A 303 -9.00 34.59 -2.59
CA GLN A 303 -10.20 34.63 -1.76
C GLN A 303 -10.77 33.23 -1.46
N ARG A 304 -10.66 32.28 -2.39
CA ARG A 304 -11.17 30.92 -2.20
C ARG A 304 -10.35 30.12 -1.18
N ILE A 305 -9.02 30.29 -1.17
CA ILE A 305 -8.12 29.67 -0.17
C ILE A 305 -8.53 30.13 1.23
N VAL A 306 -8.77 31.43 1.38
CA VAL A 306 -9.15 32.03 2.66
C VAL A 306 -10.46 31.42 3.15
N GLN A 307 -11.48 31.36 2.28
CA GLN A 307 -12.78 30.74 2.61
C GLN A 307 -12.63 29.27 3.00
N ILE A 308 -11.84 28.48 2.25
CA ILE A 308 -11.58 27.08 2.57
C ILE A 308 -10.88 26.96 3.92
N SER A 309 -9.90 27.82 4.19
CA SER A 309 -9.10 27.81 5.42
C SER A 309 -9.92 28.19 6.65
N GLU A 310 -10.80 29.18 6.52
CA GLU A 310 -11.76 29.58 7.55
C GLU A 310 -12.77 28.46 7.81
N CYS A 311 -13.30 27.83 6.75
CA CYS A 311 -14.25 26.72 6.83
C CYS A 311 -13.63 25.48 7.51
N LEU A 312 -12.37 25.16 7.19
CA LEU A 312 -11.62 24.07 7.79
C LEU A 312 -11.09 24.39 9.20
N LYS A 313 -11.20 25.64 9.66
CA LYS A 313 -10.63 26.11 10.93
C LYS A 313 -9.15 25.71 11.08
N LEU A 314 -8.35 25.96 10.03
CA LEU A 314 -6.94 25.56 10.01
C LEU A 314 -6.17 26.17 11.21
N PRO A 315 -5.10 25.51 11.70
CA PRO A 315 -4.29 26.03 12.80
C PRO A 315 -3.80 27.45 12.54
N GLN A 316 -3.70 28.28 13.60
CA GLN A 316 -3.30 29.69 13.45
C GLN A 316 -1.96 29.85 12.71
N PHE A 317 -0.98 28.98 13.00
CA PHE A 317 0.31 28.98 12.32
C PHE A 317 0.18 28.83 10.79
N VAL A 318 -0.72 27.94 10.33
CA VAL A 318 -1.03 27.74 8.91
C VAL A 318 -1.73 28.96 8.32
N ASN A 319 -2.57 29.63 9.10
CA ASN A 319 -3.25 30.84 8.64
C ASN A 319 -2.32 32.07 8.53
N VAL A 320 -1.15 32.08 9.15
CA VAL A 320 -0.21 33.21 9.04
C VAL A 320 0.64 33.13 7.77
N LEU A 321 0.95 31.94 7.29
CA LEU A 321 1.84 31.71 6.14
C LEU A 321 1.05 31.18 4.94
N GLU A 322 1.03 31.93 3.84
CA GLU A 322 0.32 31.55 2.62
C GLU A 322 0.82 30.20 2.08
N GLU A 323 2.12 29.96 2.10
CA GLU A 323 2.73 28.72 1.66
C GLU A 323 2.26 27.53 2.51
N ALA A 324 2.23 27.70 3.84
CA ALA A 324 1.76 26.65 4.75
C ALA A 324 0.28 26.34 4.50
N ARG A 325 -0.53 27.37 4.26
CA ARG A 325 -1.96 27.26 3.96
C ARG A 325 -2.20 26.50 2.65
N ASN A 326 -1.49 26.88 1.59
CA ASN A 326 -1.58 26.24 0.28
C ASN A 326 -1.17 24.78 0.36
N MET A 327 -0.04 24.50 1.01
CA MET A 327 0.40 23.12 1.25
C MET A 327 -0.65 22.33 2.02
N THR A 328 -1.19 22.87 3.11
CA THR A 328 -2.23 22.20 3.92
C THR A 328 -3.45 21.83 3.09
N ILE A 329 -3.97 22.77 2.29
CA ILE A 329 -5.12 22.51 1.40
C ILE A 329 -4.78 21.43 0.36
N ILE A 330 -3.60 21.49 -0.25
CA ILE A 330 -3.13 20.46 -1.19
C ILE A 330 -3.12 19.09 -0.52
N TYR A 331 -2.58 18.97 0.70
CA TYR A 331 -2.50 17.69 1.41
C TYR A 331 -3.87 17.16 1.84
N ILE A 332 -4.78 18.03 2.28
CA ILE A 332 -6.16 17.64 2.62
C ILE A 332 -6.86 17.09 1.38
N LYS A 333 -6.75 17.78 0.23
CA LYS A 333 -7.30 17.33 -1.05
C LYS A 333 -6.69 16.00 -1.48
N SER A 334 -5.37 15.87 -1.42
CA SER A 334 -4.66 14.64 -1.79
C SER A 334 -5.04 13.45 -0.94
N PHE A 335 -5.11 13.63 0.38
CA PHE A 335 -5.57 12.59 1.29
C PHE A 335 -7.01 12.18 0.99
N LYS A 336 -7.92 13.15 0.83
CA LYS A 336 -9.35 12.88 0.54
C LYS A 336 -9.50 12.09 -0.75
N SER A 337 -8.78 12.47 -1.80
CA SER A 337 -8.82 11.75 -3.08
C SER A 337 -8.20 10.36 -2.98
N ALA A 338 -7.07 10.20 -2.30
CA ALA A 338 -6.45 8.89 -2.09
C ALA A 338 -7.33 7.92 -1.27
N TRP A 339 -7.98 8.41 -0.22
CA TRP A 339 -8.95 7.62 0.54
C TRP A 339 -10.17 7.25 -0.30
N THR A 340 -10.65 8.18 -1.12
CA THR A 340 -11.77 7.94 -2.04
C THR A 340 -11.40 6.89 -3.08
N ASP A 341 -10.20 6.94 -3.64
CA ASP A 341 -9.69 5.93 -4.57
C ASP A 341 -9.67 4.53 -3.92
N TYR A 342 -9.13 4.43 -2.70
CA TYR A 342 -9.09 3.17 -1.96
C TYR A 342 -10.50 2.62 -1.68
N SER A 343 -11.41 3.49 -1.24
CA SER A 343 -12.80 3.15 -0.97
C SER A 343 -13.53 2.71 -2.25
N ASN A 344 -13.28 3.39 -3.37
CA ASN A 344 -13.81 3.05 -4.68
C ASN A 344 -13.30 1.68 -5.13
N TRP A 345 -12.01 1.40 -4.99
CA TRP A 345 -11.43 0.10 -5.29
C TRP A 345 -12.11 -1.02 -4.50
N LEU A 346 -12.31 -0.84 -3.19
CA LEU A 346 -13.05 -1.81 -2.36
C LEU A 346 -14.48 -2.07 -2.87
N SER A 347 -15.13 -1.04 -3.41
CA SER A 347 -16.51 -1.14 -3.91
C SER A 347 -16.63 -1.71 -5.33
N THR A 348 -15.54 -1.69 -6.11
CA THR A 348 -15.56 -1.96 -7.57
C THR A 348 -15.88 -3.41 -7.92
N SER A 349 -15.49 -4.38 -7.08
CA SER A 349 -15.80 -5.80 -7.32
C SER A 349 -16.05 -6.55 -6.02
N SER A 350 -16.85 -7.62 -6.08
CA SER A 350 -17.02 -8.55 -4.95
C SER A 350 -15.70 -9.22 -4.57
N GLN A 351 -14.83 -9.50 -5.54
CA GLN A 351 -13.52 -10.07 -5.33
C GLN A 351 -12.63 -9.16 -4.46
N ASN A 352 -12.62 -7.85 -4.69
CA ASN A 352 -11.84 -6.90 -3.87
C ASN A 352 -12.30 -6.91 -2.41
N LYS A 353 -13.61 -7.05 -2.16
CA LYS A 353 -14.16 -7.19 -0.80
C LYS A 353 -13.71 -8.50 -0.14
N ILE A 354 -13.67 -9.60 -0.89
CA ILE A 354 -13.21 -10.90 -0.38
C ILE A 354 -11.71 -10.83 -0.05
N ILE A 355 -10.89 -10.29 -0.95
CA ILE A 355 -9.45 -10.05 -0.73
C ILE A 355 -9.25 -9.22 0.54
N ASN A 356 -9.90 -8.06 0.63
CA ASN A 356 -9.80 -7.18 1.80
C ASN A 356 -10.24 -7.88 3.11
N SER A 357 -11.26 -8.73 3.06
CA SER A 357 -11.70 -9.52 4.22
C SER A 357 -10.67 -10.58 4.62
N GLN A 358 -10.08 -11.29 3.65
CA GLN A 358 -9.02 -12.27 3.89
C GLN A 358 -7.76 -11.59 4.48
N GLU A 359 -7.35 -10.45 3.94
CA GLU A 359 -6.24 -9.64 4.46
C GLU A 359 -6.53 -9.18 5.90
N ASN A 360 -7.72 -8.65 6.17
CA ASN A 360 -8.13 -8.24 7.52
C ASN A 360 -8.14 -9.41 8.51
N ASN A 361 -8.49 -10.62 8.10
CA ASN A 361 -8.45 -11.78 8.99
C ASN A 361 -7.03 -12.14 9.42
N ILE A 362 -6.03 -11.94 8.56
CA ILE A 362 -4.61 -12.11 8.88
C ILE A 362 -4.14 -10.98 9.81
N LEU A 363 -4.39 -9.73 9.42
CA LEU A 363 -3.93 -8.53 10.15
C LEU A 363 -4.52 -8.43 11.57
N ARG A 364 -5.72 -8.95 11.80
CA ARG A 364 -6.38 -8.95 13.13
C ARG A 364 -5.56 -9.64 14.21
N GLN A 365 -4.73 -10.63 13.84
CA GLN A 365 -3.82 -11.30 14.78
C GLN A 365 -2.84 -10.31 15.44
N TYR A 366 -2.58 -9.18 14.77
CA TYR A 366 -1.69 -8.10 15.19
C TYR A 366 -2.45 -6.85 15.65
N LYS A 367 -3.77 -6.95 15.91
CA LYS A 367 -4.66 -5.80 16.22
C LYS A 367 -4.72 -4.74 15.12
N LEU A 368 -4.40 -5.14 13.88
CA LEU A 368 -4.44 -4.32 12.69
C LEU A 368 -5.61 -4.73 11.77
N ASP A 369 -5.93 -3.83 10.85
CA ASP A 369 -6.75 -4.07 9.67
C ASP A 369 -6.21 -3.18 8.54
N ASN A 370 -6.75 -3.33 7.35
CA ASN A 370 -6.31 -2.57 6.18
C ASN A 370 -6.60 -1.06 6.30
N GLU A 371 -7.60 -0.63 7.09
CA GLU A 371 -7.85 0.81 7.31
C GLU A 371 -6.76 1.41 8.21
N LYS A 372 -6.45 0.76 9.33
CA LYS A 372 -5.31 1.12 10.19
C LYS A 372 -4.00 1.08 9.44
N LEU A 373 -3.82 0.09 8.57
CA LEU A 373 -2.64 -0.03 7.71
C LEU A 373 -2.53 1.20 6.79
N PHE A 374 -3.62 1.56 6.11
CA PHE A 374 -3.66 2.74 5.25
C PHE A 374 -3.28 4.01 6.03
N PHE A 375 -3.93 4.28 7.16
CA PHE A 375 -3.67 5.52 7.91
C PHE A 375 -2.25 5.56 8.46
N THR A 376 -1.78 4.45 9.03
CA THR A 376 -0.43 4.36 9.60
C THR A 376 0.63 4.62 8.55
N LEU A 377 0.53 3.99 7.37
CA LEU A 377 1.45 4.20 6.26
C LEU A 377 1.34 5.62 5.69
N PHE A 378 0.12 6.16 5.59
CA PHE A 378 -0.08 7.55 5.18
C PHE A 378 0.66 8.50 6.13
N GLY A 379 0.52 8.29 7.45
CA GLY A 379 1.19 9.09 8.48
C GLY A 379 2.71 8.99 8.41
N GLN A 380 3.24 7.78 8.18
CA GLN A 380 4.68 7.53 8.11
C GLN A 380 5.39 8.26 6.96
N ASN A 381 4.68 8.59 5.86
CA ASN A 381 5.21 9.44 4.79
C ASN A 381 5.80 10.76 5.30
N PHE A 382 5.35 11.23 6.47
CA PHE A 382 5.60 12.58 6.94
C PHE A 382 6.48 12.64 8.19
N CYS A 383 7.02 11.51 8.66
CA CYS A 383 7.81 11.47 9.90
C CYS A 383 9.06 12.36 9.88
N GLU A 384 9.69 12.49 8.71
CA GLU A 384 10.91 13.27 8.51
C GLU A 384 10.74 14.79 8.63
N PHE A 385 9.50 15.29 8.55
CA PHE A 385 9.20 16.71 8.63
C PHE A 385 9.05 17.22 10.06
N GLY A 386 9.08 16.33 11.06
CA GLY A 386 8.90 16.66 12.46
C GLY A 386 7.44 16.88 12.86
N ARG A 387 7.19 16.86 14.17
CA ARG A 387 5.84 16.86 14.77
C ARG A 387 5.01 18.06 14.33
N ASP A 388 5.53 19.26 14.51
CA ASP A 388 4.75 20.49 14.35
C ASP A 388 4.23 20.64 12.92
N LEU A 389 5.07 20.36 11.92
CA LEU A 389 4.68 20.44 10.52
C LEU A 389 3.73 19.29 10.15
N ALA A 390 4.01 18.07 10.62
CA ALA A 390 3.17 16.92 10.33
C ALA A 390 1.74 17.06 10.88
N GLU A 391 1.59 17.41 12.16
CA GLU A 391 0.28 17.56 12.77
C GLU A 391 -0.48 18.79 12.26
N SER A 392 0.23 19.89 11.98
CA SER A 392 -0.41 21.15 11.57
C SER A 392 -0.73 21.23 10.08
N VAL A 393 -0.04 20.48 9.22
CA VAL A 393 -0.17 20.58 7.75
C VAL A 393 -0.60 19.26 7.13
N PHE A 394 0.08 18.15 7.43
CA PHE A 394 -0.10 16.90 6.68
C PHE A 394 -1.23 16.03 7.23
N PHE A 395 -1.43 16.02 8.56
CA PHE A 395 -2.40 15.15 9.21
C PHE A 395 -3.79 15.77 9.34
N VAL A 396 -3.94 17.06 9.01
CA VAL A 396 -5.22 17.78 9.10
C VAL A 396 -6.32 17.05 8.31
N GLY A 397 -6.01 16.52 7.13
CA GLY A 397 -7.01 15.78 6.34
C GLY A 397 -7.54 14.52 7.05
N MET A 398 -6.69 13.83 7.79
CA MET A 398 -7.01 12.61 8.53
C MET A 398 -7.86 12.88 9.77
N THR A 399 -7.57 13.94 10.52
CA THR A 399 -8.29 14.23 11.77
C THR A 399 -9.76 14.53 11.54
N HIS A 400 -10.11 15.03 10.34
CA HIS A 400 -11.49 15.21 9.95
C HIS A 400 -12.19 13.87 9.62
N ASN A 401 -11.46 12.77 9.38
CA ASN A 401 -11.95 11.57 8.68
C ASN A 401 -12.66 10.62 9.62
N MET A 402 -13.92 10.30 9.30
CA MET A 402 -14.70 9.41 10.15
C MET A 402 -14.14 7.98 10.20
N HIS A 403 -13.55 7.50 9.10
CA HIS A 403 -12.86 6.20 9.11
C HIS A 403 -11.61 6.25 9.97
N PHE A 404 -10.85 7.34 9.94
CA PHE A 404 -9.71 7.52 10.85
C PHE A 404 -10.16 7.47 12.32
N THR A 405 -11.19 8.25 12.69
CA THR A 405 -11.70 8.26 14.06
C THR A 405 -12.24 6.90 14.48
N ASN A 406 -12.87 6.16 13.57
CA ASN A 406 -13.39 4.82 13.86
C ASN A 406 -12.25 3.79 13.99
N ALA A 407 -11.27 3.82 13.08
CA ALA A 407 -10.13 2.91 13.06
C ALA A 407 -9.31 2.99 14.36
N TYR A 408 -9.15 4.21 14.91
CA TYR A 408 -8.42 4.45 16.15
C TYR A 408 -9.30 4.67 17.39
N ALA A 409 -10.63 4.50 17.26
CA ALA A 409 -11.60 4.69 18.34
C ALA A 409 -11.50 6.05 19.06
N CYS A 410 -11.32 7.13 18.29
CA CYS A 410 -11.24 8.48 18.83
C CYS A 410 -12.60 8.98 19.34
N ALA A 411 -12.61 9.57 20.54
CA ALA A 411 -13.84 9.99 21.22
C ALA A 411 -14.36 11.39 20.78
N TYR A 412 -13.61 12.14 19.97
CA TYR A 412 -14.03 13.48 19.55
C TYR A 412 -15.01 13.43 18.38
N ARG A 413 -16.02 14.30 18.41
CA ARG A 413 -16.92 14.52 17.27
C ARG A 413 -16.15 15.26 16.19
N THR A 414 -15.99 14.66 15.03
CA THR A 414 -15.52 15.40 13.85
C THR A 414 -16.61 16.38 13.46
N GLU A 415 -16.33 17.68 13.60
CA GLU A 415 -17.10 18.68 12.87
C GLU A 415 -16.94 18.33 11.38
N ARG A 416 -18.06 18.07 10.69
CA ARG A 416 -18.06 17.68 9.28
C ARG A 416 -17.76 18.90 8.40
N ASN A 417 -16.56 19.45 8.53
CA ASN A 417 -16.06 20.51 7.66
C ASN A 417 -15.53 19.91 6.33
N TYR A 418 -15.99 18.71 5.97
CA TYR A 418 -15.57 18.00 4.76
C TYR A 418 -16.13 18.56 3.46
N GLU A 419 -17.23 19.29 3.57
CA GLU A 419 -17.87 19.98 2.46
C GLU A 419 -17.10 21.24 2.06
N CYS A 420 -16.12 21.66 2.87
CA CYS A 420 -15.27 22.82 2.58
C CYS A 420 -14.30 22.58 1.42
N VAL A 421 -13.99 21.33 1.06
CA VAL A 421 -12.88 20.94 0.15
C VAL A 421 -13.33 20.10 -1.02
#